data_AF-A0A7J7J328-F1
#
_entry.id   AF-A0A7J7J328-F1
#
_cell.length_a   1.000
_cell.length_b   1.000
_cell.length_c   1.000
_cell.angle_alpha   90.00
_cell.angle_beta   90.00
_cell.angle_gamma   90.00
#
_symmetry.space_group_name_H-M   'P 1'
#
loop_
_entity.id
_entity.type
_entity.pdbx_description
1 polymer ?
#
loop_
_entity_poly.entity_id
_entity_poly.type
_entity_poly.pdbx_seq_one_letter_code
_entity_poly.pdbx_strand_id
1 'polypeptide(L)'
;MKFLGKAQKGEELPSSLQFLGHLPDVPPELMSAVKFDMSTLMAAFQLNALRSVLHVASELQTAQKKVNYETAWNNNLQGLVEAAKMYSVYLVAKFFVSALSASQWESRAKAVLTQVCEFYLVNNILDHSGTFLQNDVLNPSQASLLRTRRIELLAELRPNAVALVDAFDYPDRLLNSCLGRYDGNVYEALYEYAKSSSLNQHQVHPSFHKYVKPMRETLKSQL
;
A
#
# COMPACT_ATOMS: atom_id res chain seq x y z
N MET A 1 -8.06 18.85 -13.13
CA MET A 1 -9.15 19.69 -13.70
C MET A 1 -8.87 20.17 -15.13
N LYS A 2 -7.78 20.88 -15.44
CA LYS A 2 -7.49 21.34 -16.82
C LYS A 2 -7.49 20.20 -17.86
N PHE A 3 -6.84 19.08 -17.56
CA PHE A 3 -6.80 17.91 -18.45
C PHE A 3 -8.14 17.16 -18.55
N LEU A 4 -9.01 17.25 -17.54
CA LEU A 4 -10.36 16.70 -17.62
C LEU A 4 -11.19 17.49 -18.66
N GLY A 5 -11.06 18.82 -18.65
CA GLY A 5 -11.69 19.66 -19.67
C GLY A 5 -11.15 19.42 -21.08
N LYS A 6 -9.87 19.05 -21.22
CA LYS A 6 -9.28 18.61 -22.50
C LYS A 6 -9.79 17.25 -22.94
N ALA A 7 -9.90 16.30 -22.00
CA ALA A 7 -10.45 14.97 -22.23
C ALA A 7 -11.89 15.04 -22.77
N GLN A 8 -12.73 15.88 -22.16
CA GLN A 8 -14.11 16.11 -22.58
C GLN A 8 -14.23 16.73 -23.98
N LYS A 9 -13.19 17.42 -24.44
CA LYS A 9 -13.10 18.01 -25.79
C LYS A 9 -12.50 17.05 -26.82
N GLY A 10 -12.12 15.83 -26.42
CA GLY A 10 -11.48 14.85 -27.30
C GLY A 10 -10.04 15.19 -27.69
N GLU A 11 -9.38 16.09 -26.95
CA GLU A 11 -7.96 16.39 -27.18
C GLU A 11 -7.06 15.23 -26.74
N GLU A 12 -5.93 15.02 -27.42
CA GLU A 12 -4.95 14.02 -27.02
C GLU A 12 -4.38 14.32 -25.63
N LEU A 13 -4.36 13.28 -24.78
CA LEU A 13 -3.85 13.33 -23.43
C LEU A 13 -2.51 12.59 -23.31
N PRO A 14 -1.62 13.01 -22.39
CA PRO A 14 -0.44 12.22 -22.03
C PRO A 14 -0.82 10.79 -21.66
N SER A 15 0.07 9.82 -21.91
CA SER A 15 -0.17 8.38 -21.67
C SER A 15 -0.61 8.04 -20.23
N SER A 16 -0.16 8.82 -19.25
CA SER A 16 -0.55 8.69 -17.84
C SER A 16 -1.98 9.15 -17.55
N LEU A 17 -2.55 10.03 -18.39
CA LEU A 17 -3.87 10.65 -18.25
C LEU A 17 -4.89 10.18 -19.29
N GLN A 18 -4.51 9.29 -20.22
CA GLN A 18 -5.42 8.73 -21.22
C GLN A 18 -6.66 8.08 -20.62
N PHE A 19 -6.57 7.57 -19.38
CA PHE A 19 -7.71 7.00 -18.65
C PHE A 19 -8.86 8.00 -18.42
N LEU A 20 -8.61 9.31 -18.51
CA LEU A 20 -9.64 10.35 -18.39
C LEU A 20 -10.51 10.48 -19.64
N GLY A 21 -9.99 10.10 -20.81
CA GLY A 21 -10.66 10.22 -22.09
C GLY A 21 -11.37 8.95 -22.55
N HIS A 22 -11.12 7.82 -21.90
CA HIS A 22 -11.77 6.54 -22.19
C HIS A 22 -12.38 6.01 -20.90
N LEU A 23 -13.72 5.97 -20.87
CA LEU A 23 -14.42 5.07 -19.97
C LEU A 23 -13.99 3.66 -20.41
N PRO A 24 -13.35 2.87 -19.54
CA PRO A 24 -13.16 1.47 -19.88
C PRO A 24 -14.54 0.88 -20.17
N ASP A 25 -14.66 0.12 -21.26
CA ASP A 25 -15.80 -0.77 -21.46
C ASP A 25 -15.74 -1.77 -20.30
N VAL A 26 -16.32 -1.38 -19.17
CA VAL A 26 -16.42 -2.26 -18.03
C VAL A 26 -17.58 -3.17 -18.34
N PRO A 27 -17.34 -4.45 -18.67
CA PRO A 27 -18.45 -5.36 -18.81
C PRO A 27 -19.24 -5.33 -17.50
N PRO A 28 -20.59 -5.41 -17.56
CA PRO A 28 -21.42 -5.54 -16.36
C PRO A 28 -20.99 -6.74 -15.47
N GLU A 29 -20.11 -7.59 -15.98
CA GLU A 29 -19.49 -8.75 -15.36
C GLU A 29 -18.60 -8.46 -14.17
N LEU A 30 -18.10 -7.23 -13.97
CA LEU A 30 -17.51 -6.90 -12.67
C LEU A 30 -18.53 -7.07 -11.55
N MET A 31 -19.84 -6.99 -11.86
CA MET A 31 -20.97 -7.20 -10.94
C MET A 31 -21.42 -8.67 -10.81
N SER A 32 -20.93 -9.60 -11.66
CA SER A 32 -21.40 -11.01 -11.69
C SER A 32 -20.28 -12.07 -11.70
N ALA A 33 -19.01 -11.69 -11.86
CA ALA A 33 -17.92 -12.63 -11.99
C ALA A 33 -17.62 -13.37 -10.67
N VAL A 34 -17.67 -14.70 -10.75
CA VAL A 34 -17.28 -15.64 -9.68
C VAL A 34 -15.75 -15.69 -9.53
N LYS A 35 -15.00 -15.19 -10.52
CA LYS A 35 -13.54 -15.21 -10.56
C LYS A 35 -13.00 -13.85 -11.00
N PHE A 36 -12.08 -13.29 -10.22
CA PHE A 36 -11.42 -12.02 -10.53
C PHE A 36 -10.14 -12.30 -11.33
N ASP A 37 -10.10 -11.91 -12.60
CA ASP A 37 -8.87 -11.92 -13.38
C ASP A 37 -8.12 -10.57 -13.28
N MET A 38 -6.85 -10.59 -13.66
CA MET A 38 -5.98 -9.41 -13.58
C MET A 38 -6.54 -8.22 -14.39
N SER A 39 -7.12 -8.49 -15.57
CA SER A 39 -7.75 -7.49 -16.43
C SER A 39 -8.93 -6.81 -15.76
N THR A 40 -9.79 -7.58 -15.10
CA THR A 40 -10.98 -7.11 -14.40
C THR A 40 -10.58 -6.27 -13.18
N LEU A 41 -9.60 -6.73 -12.40
CA LEU A 41 -9.06 -5.94 -11.28
C LEU A 41 -8.49 -4.60 -11.78
N MET A 42 -7.72 -4.61 -12.86
CA MET A 42 -7.18 -3.38 -13.45
C MET A 42 -8.26 -2.44 -13.97
N ALA A 43 -9.30 -2.96 -14.60
CA ALA A 43 -10.45 -2.17 -15.04
C ALA A 43 -11.17 -1.52 -13.84
N ALA A 44 -11.32 -2.23 -12.72
CA ALA A 44 -11.87 -1.67 -11.48
C ALA A 44 -11.02 -0.51 -10.94
N PHE A 45 -9.69 -0.63 -10.91
CA PHE A 45 -8.81 0.48 -10.51
C PHE A 45 -8.96 1.70 -11.42
N GLN A 46 -8.99 1.48 -12.74
CA GLN A 46 -9.16 2.55 -13.71
C GLN A 46 -10.51 3.26 -13.53
N LEU A 47 -11.60 2.49 -13.41
CA LEU A 47 -12.93 3.02 -13.23
C LEU A 47 -13.06 3.78 -11.90
N ASN A 48 -12.50 3.25 -10.81
CA ASN A 48 -12.49 3.91 -9.51
C ASN A 48 -11.74 5.25 -9.57
N ALA A 49 -10.52 5.28 -10.12
CA ALA A 49 -9.75 6.51 -10.26
C ALA A 49 -10.49 7.55 -11.14
N LEU A 50 -11.10 7.12 -12.24
CA LEU A 50 -11.88 7.97 -13.12
C LEU A 50 -13.11 8.56 -12.40
N ARG A 51 -13.91 7.72 -11.75
CA ARG A 51 -15.12 8.15 -11.03
C ARG A 51 -14.78 9.07 -9.86
N SER A 52 -13.71 8.81 -9.11
CA SER A 52 -13.22 9.72 -8.07
C SER A 52 -12.85 11.10 -8.62
N VAL A 53 -12.16 11.18 -9.76
CA VAL A 53 -11.82 12.46 -10.39
C VAL A 53 -13.06 13.19 -10.89
N LEU A 54 -14.01 12.48 -11.51
CA LEU A 54 -15.27 13.04 -12.00
C LEU A 54 -16.16 13.55 -10.87
N HIS A 55 -16.22 12.80 -9.76
CA HIS A 55 -17.00 13.17 -8.58
C HIS A 55 -16.51 14.50 -8.01
N VAL A 56 -15.23 14.60 -7.67
CA VAL A 56 -14.63 15.82 -7.11
C VAL A 56 -14.67 16.97 -8.11
N ALA A 57 -14.58 16.68 -9.41
CA ALA A 57 -14.73 17.67 -10.45
C ALA A 57 -16.13 18.32 -10.43
N SER A 58 -17.18 17.53 -10.23
CA SER A 58 -18.56 17.99 -10.15
C SER A 58 -18.83 18.82 -8.88
N GLU A 59 -18.25 18.40 -7.75
CA GLU A 59 -18.33 19.13 -6.47
C GLU A 59 -17.65 20.49 -6.58
N LEU A 60 -16.43 20.52 -7.15
CA LEU A 60 -15.68 21.75 -7.35
C LEU A 60 -16.41 22.72 -8.30
N GLN A 61 -17.01 22.21 -9.38
CA GLN A 61 -17.81 23.04 -10.31
C GLN A 61 -19.05 23.64 -9.61
N THR A 62 -19.67 22.89 -8.70
CA THR A 62 -20.82 23.36 -7.92
C THR A 62 -20.39 24.40 -6.88
N ALA A 63 -19.25 24.20 -6.23
CA ALA A 63 -18.70 25.15 -5.25
C ALA A 63 -18.29 26.48 -5.90
N GLN A 64 -17.71 26.44 -7.10
CA GLN A 64 -17.31 27.65 -7.86
C GLN A 64 -18.50 28.54 -8.25
N LYS A 65 -19.74 28.03 -8.27
CA LYS A 65 -20.93 28.85 -8.48
C LYS A 65 -21.28 29.71 -7.26
N LYS A 66 -20.77 29.37 -6.07
CA LYS A 66 -21.11 30.01 -4.80
C LYS A 66 -19.99 30.88 -4.24
N VAL A 67 -18.74 30.45 -4.44
CA VAL A 67 -17.55 31.13 -3.91
C VAL A 67 -16.48 31.26 -4.99
N ASN A 68 -15.48 32.11 -4.76
CA ASN A 68 -14.35 32.26 -5.68
C ASN A 68 -13.56 30.94 -5.84
N TYR A 69 -12.75 30.86 -6.90
CA TYR A 69 -12.02 29.64 -7.26
C TYR A 69 -11.14 29.10 -6.12
N GLU A 70 -10.39 29.97 -5.45
CA GLU A 70 -9.44 29.58 -4.38
C GLU A 70 -10.16 29.01 -3.16
N THR A 71 -11.26 29.64 -2.73
CA THR A 71 -12.07 29.15 -1.61
C THR A 71 -12.78 27.86 -1.98
N ALA A 72 -13.32 27.75 -3.20
CA ALA A 72 -13.91 26.51 -3.70
C ALA A 72 -12.89 25.37 -3.70
N TRP A 73 -11.66 25.64 -4.16
CA TRP A 73 -10.57 24.68 -4.16
C TRP A 73 -10.22 24.22 -2.75
N ASN A 74 -10.02 25.18 -1.83
CA ASN A 74 -9.68 24.90 -0.43
C ASN A 74 -10.75 24.08 0.28
N ASN A 75 -12.03 24.40 0.06
CA ASN A 75 -13.15 23.67 0.65
C ASN A 75 -13.29 22.22 0.13
N ASN A 76 -12.75 21.93 -1.06
CA ASN A 76 -12.81 20.60 -1.67
C ASN A 76 -11.46 19.85 -1.60
N LEU A 77 -10.48 20.35 -0.82
CA LEU A 77 -9.15 19.75 -0.73
C LEU A 77 -9.17 18.28 -0.32
N GLN A 78 -10.07 17.89 0.58
CA GLN A 78 -10.18 16.51 1.01
C GLN A 78 -10.52 15.57 -0.17
N GLY A 79 -11.54 15.92 -0.97
CA GLY A 79 -11.89 15.17 -2.16
C GLY A 79 -10.76 15.16 -3.20
N LEU A 80 -10.11 16.31 -3.41
CA LEU A 80 -8.98 16.42 -4.34
C LEU A 80 -7.81 15.51 -3.95
N VAL A 81 -7.49 15.43 -2.65
CA VAL A 81 -6.45 14.54 -2.13
C VAL A 81 -6.84 13.08 -2.29
N GLU A 82 -8.10 12.72 -2.03
CA GLU A 82 -8.59 11.36 -2.20
C GLU A 82 -8.56 10.91 -3.67
N ALA A 83 -9.00 11.77 -4.60
CA ALA A 83 -8.91 11.50 -6.03
C ALA A 83 -7.45 11.36 -6.51
N ALA A 84 -6.54 12.20 -5.99
CA ALA A 84 -5.11 12.08 -6.29
C ALA A 84 -4.51 10.77 -5.75
N LYS A 85 -4.95 10.32 -4.57
CA LYS A 85 -4.55 9.04 -3.98
C LYS A 85 -5.05 7.87 -4.83
N MET A 86 -6.33 7.84 -5.20
CA MET A 86 -6.89 6.78 -6.04
C MET A 86 -6.19 6.68 -7.41
N TYR A 87 -5.88 7.83 -8.02
CA TYR A 87 -5.09 7.87 -9.24
C TYR A 87 -3.66 7.32 -9.04
N SER A 88 -3.01 7.67 -7.93
CA SER A 88 -1.65 7.19 -7.63
C SER A 88 -1.63 5.67 -7.44
N VAL A 89 -2.60 5.11 -6.73
CA VAL A 89 -2.73 3.65 -6.55
C VAL A 89 -2.98 2.96 -7.89
N TYR A 90 -3.86 3.50 -8.74
CA TYR A 90 -4.07 3.00 -10.11
C TYR A 90 -2.77 3.02 -10.93
N LEU A 91 -1.97 4.08 -10.84
CA LEU A 91 -0.70 4.16 -11.57
C LEU A 91 0.28 3.06 -11.15
N VAL A 92 0.44 2.83 -9.85
CA VAL A 92 1.32 1.76 -9.35
C VAL A 92 0.82 0.39 -9.84
N ALA A 93 -0.48 0.13 -9.74
CA ALA A 93 -1.10 -1.08 -10.28
C ALA A 93 -0.83 -1.27 -11.78
N LYS A 94 -1.03 -0.21 -12.59
CA LYS A 94 -0.79 -0.20 -14.03
C LYS A 94 0.67 -0.51 -14.35
N PHE A 95 1.62 0.12 -13.66
CA PHE A 95 3.04 -0.12 -13.90
C PHE A 95 3.47 -1.52 -13.48
N PHE A 96 2.94 -2.05 -12.38
CA PHE A 96 3.24 -3.42 -11.95
C PHE A 96 2.78 -4.44 -13.01
N VAL A 97 1.52 -4.37 -13.45
CA VAL A 97 1.00 -5.26 -14.50
C VAL A 97 1.77 -5.10 -15.81
N SER A 98 2.14 -3.87 -16.17
CA SER A 98 2.94 -3.60 -17.37
C SER A 98 4.34 -4.20 -17.28
N ALA A 99 5.01 -4.09 -16.12
CA ALA A 99 6.35 -4.66 -15.90
C ALA A 99 6.36 -6.19 -15.96
N LEU A 100 5.29 -6.84 -15.47
CA LEU A 100 5.09 -8.29 -15.59
C LEU A 100 4.89 -8.75 -17.04
N SER A 101 4.26 -7.89 -17.86
CA SER A 101 3.96 -8.19 -19.25
C SER A 101 5.14 -7.90 -20.19
N ALA A 102 5.92 -6.85 -19.90
CA ALA A 102 7.00 -6.37 -20.76
C ALA A 102 8.32 -7.16 -20.61
N SER A 103 8.56 -7.77 -19.44
CA SER A 103 9.86 -8.41 -19.15
C SER A 103 9.83 -9.91 -19.42
N GLN A 104 10.95 -10.45 -19.89
CA GLN A 104 11.15 -11.89 -20.04
C GLN A 104 11.53 -12.48 -18.68
N TRP A 105 10.52 -12.85 -17.91
CA TRP A 105 10.68 -13.53 -16.63
C TRP A 105 10.83 -15.05 -16.83
N GLU A 106 11.66 -15.71 -16.00
CA GLU A 106 11.60 -17.17 -15.86
C GLU A 106 10.17 -17.59 -15.44
N SER A 107 9.66 -18.69 -15.99
CA SER A 107 8.28 -19.16 -15.75
C SER A 107 7.90 -19.22 -14.26
N ARG A 108 8.79 -19.73 -13.40
CA ARG A 108 8.54 -19.82 -11.95
C ARG A 108 8.52 -18.45 -11.27
N ALA A 109 9.51 -17.60 -11.55
CA ALA A 109 9.55 -16.24 -11.03
C ALA A 109 8.31 -15.44 -11.47
N LYS A 110 7.91 -15.57 -12.74
CA LYS A 110 6.70 -14.94 -13.28
C LYS A 110 5.45 -15.35 -12.53
N ALA A 111 5.30 -16.64 -12.22
CA ALA A 111 4.14 -17.14 -11.48
C ALA A 111 4.05 -16.53 -10.08
N VAL A 112 5.15 -16.53 -9.32
CA VAL A 112 5.19 -15.94 -7.97
C VAL A 112 4.97 -14.43 -8.01
N LEU A 113 5.62 -13.72 -8.94
CA LEU A 113 5.42 -12.26 -9.08
C LEU A 113 4.00 -11.91 -9.53
N THR A 114 3.34 -12.77 -10.31
CA THR A 114 1.92 -12.61 -10.67
C THR A 114 1.02 -12.75 -9.44
N GLN A 115 1.31 -13.70 -8.55
CA GLN A 115 0.59 -13.83 -7.27
C GLN A 115 0.81 -12.60 -6.37
N VAL A 116 2.04 -12.07 -6.31
CA VAL A 116 2.33 -10.82 -5.56
C VAL A 116 1.55 -9.64 -6.14
N CYS A 117 1.48 -9.53 -7.48
CA CYS A 117 0.70 -8.49 -8.14
C CYS A 117 -0.80 -8.65 -7.87
N GLU A 118 -1.35 -9.87 -7.97
CA GLU A 118 -2.75 -10.13 -7.63
C GLU A 118 -3.05 -9.76 -6.18
N PHE A 119 -2.18 -10.17 -5.25
CA PHE A 119 -2.29 -9.81 -3.83
C PHE A 119 -2.25 -8.30 -3.61
N TYR A 120 -1.34 -7.58 -4.29
CA TYR A 120 -1.28 -6.13 -4.23
C TYR A 120 -2.60 -5.48 -4.68
N LEU A 121 -3.17 -5.92 -5.80
CA LEU A 121 -4.43 -5.39 -6.31
C LEU A 121 -5.59 -5.67 -5.36
N VAL A 122 -5.76 -6.93 -4.94
CA VAL A 122 -6.83 -7.35 -4.02
C VAL A 122 -6.72 -6.60 -2.69
N ASN A 123 -5.52 -6.49 -2.13
CA ASN A 123 -5.31 -5.80 -0.87
C ASN A 123 -5.66 -4.31 -0.97
N ASN A 124 -5.24 -3.62 -2.04
CA ASN A 124 -5.55 -2.20 -2.23
C ASN A 124 -7.05 -1.94 -2.47
N ILE A 125 -7.76 -2.84 -3.15
CA ILE A 125 -9.23 -2.73 -3.29
C ILE A 125 -9.90 -2.82 -1.91
N LEU A 126 -9.44 -3.74 -1.05
CA LEU A 126 -10.03 -3.93 0.28
C LEU A 126 -9.71 -2.77 1.22
N ASP A 127 -8.46 -2.29 1.24
CA ASP A 127 -7.99 -1.18 2.07
C ASP A 127 -8.65 0.16 1.67
N HIS A 128 -9.08 0.28 0.41
CA HIS A 128 -9.79 1.46 -0.11
C HIS A 128 -11.25 1.17 -0.47
N SER A 129 -11.83 0.09 0.07
CA SER A 129 -13.15 -0.41 -0.30
C SER A 129 -14.27 0.62 -0.24
N GLY A 130 -14.18 1.60 0.68
CA GLY A 130 -15.12 2.71 0.76
C GLY A 130 -15.27 3.49 -0.55
N THR A 131 -14.16 3.82 -1.22
CA THR A 131 -14.18 4.54 -2.51
C THR A 131 -14.72 3.66 -3.63
N PHE A 132 -14.32 2.39 -3.67
CA PHE A 132 -14.80 1.44 -4.67
C PHE A 132 -16.31 1.17 -4.55
N LEU A 133 -16.84 1.16 -3.33
CA LEU A 133 -18.28 1.05 -3.06
C LEU A 133 -19.02 2.33 -3.42
N GLN A 134 -18.52 3.50 -2.99
CA GLN A 134 -19.13 4.81 -3.30
C GLN A 134 -19.18 5.09 -4.80
N ASN A 135 -18.17 4.63 -5.54
CA ASN A 135 -18.10 4.77 -6.98
C ASN A 135 -18.82 3.65 -7.72
N ASP A 136 -19.63 2.79 -7.08
CA ASP A 136 -20.34 1.66 -7.72
C ASP A 136 -19.43 0.76 -8.58
N VAL A 137 -18.19 0.56 -8.14
CA VAL A 137 -17.21 -0.33 -8.80
C VAL A 137 -17.22 -1.71 -8.14
N LEU A 138 -17.44 -1.76 -6.83
CA LEU A 138 -17.45 -2.96 -6.00
C LEU A 138 -18.78 -3.06 -5.27
N ASN A 139 -19.31 -4.27 -5.10
CA ASN A 139 -20.44 -4.51 -4.20
C ASN A 139 -20.03 -5.29 -2.92
N PRO A 140 -20.87 -5.31 -1.87
CA PRO A 140 -20.51 -5.99 -0.61
C PRO A 140 -20.21 -7.49 -0.76
N SER A 141 -20.91 -8.20 -1.64
CA SER A 141 -20.70 -9.63 -1.88
C SER A 141 -19.32 -9.89 -2.49
N GLN A 142 -18.90 -9.05 -3.43
CA GLN A 142 -17.58 -9.11 -4.04
C GLN A 142 -16.47 -8.72 -3.08
N ALA A 143 -16.71 -7.72 -2.24
CA ALA A 143 -15.78 -7.38 -1.18
C ALA A 143 -15.56 -8.59 -0.24
N SER A 144 -16.59 -9.38 0.02
CA SER A 144 -16.47 -10.64 0.77
C SER A 144 -15.62 -11.68 0.02
N LEU A 145 -15.89 -11.89 -1.27
CA LEU A 145 -15.10 -12.81 -2.10
C LEU A 145 -13.62 -12.41 -2.18
N LEU A 146 -13.33 -11.12 -2.34
CA LEU A 146 -11.97 -10.58 -2.34
C LEU A 146 -11.27 -10.77 -0.99
N ARG A 147 -12.01 -10.69 0.14
CA ARG A 147 -11.44 -10.99 1.47
C ARG A 147 -11.01 -12.46 1.57
N THR A 148 -11.82 -13.38 1.07
CA THR A 148 -11.45 -14.81 0.99
C THR A 148 -10.23 -14.99 0.11
N ARG A 149 -10.24 -14.41 -1.10
CA ARG A 149 -9.12 -14.51 -2.05
C ARG A 149 -7.82 -13.94 -1.49
N ARG A 150 -7.87 -12.84 -0.71
CA ARG A 150 -6.70 -12.29 -0.02
C ARG A 150 -6.05 -13.30 0.92
N ILE A 151 -6.86 -14.08 1.67
CA ILE A 151 -6.35 -15.09 2.61
C ILE A 151 -5.74 -16.27 1.83
N GLU A 152 -6.37 -16.71 0.75
CA GLU A 152 -5.83 -17.74 -0.13
C GLU A 152 -4.47 -17.34 -0.73
N LEU A 153 -4.38 -16.11 -1.25
CA LEU A 153 -3.14 -15.56 -1.80
C LEU A 153 -2.01 -15.49 -0.76
N LEU A 154 -2.32 -15.14 0.50
CA LEU A 154 -1.34 -15.18 1.58
C LEU A 154 -0.83 -16.61 1.83
N ALA A 155 -1.70 -17.62 1.78
CA ALA A 155 -1.31 -19.01 1.91
C ALA A 155 -0.45 -19.48 0.71
N GLU A 156 -0.79 -19.07 -0.51
CA GLU A 156 -0.03 -19.35 -1.73
C GLU A 156 1.37 -18.70 -1.72
N LEU A 157 1.48 -17.47 -1.19
CA LEU A 157 2.74 -16.73 -1.12
C LEU A 157 3.64 -17.15 0.05
N ARG A 158 3.06 -17.69 1.12
CA ARG A 158 3.78 -18.05 2.37
C ARG A 158 5.01 -18.95 2.18
N PRO A 159 5.01 -19.97 1.29
CA PRO A 159 6.20 -20.79 1.03
C PRO A 159 7.35 -20.01 0.36
N ASN A 160 7.02 -18.97 -0.41
CA ASN A 160 7.99 -18.16 -1.16
C ASN A 160 8.41 -16.88 -0.41
N ALA A 161 7.85 -16.61 0.77
CA ALA A 161 8.05 -15.35 1.49
C ALA A 161 9.52 -15.02 1.77
N VAL A 162 10.33 -16.02 2.18
CA VAL A 162 11.77 -15.85 2.43
C VAL A 162 12.51 -15.58 1.12
N ALA A 163 12.27 -16.40 0.08
CA ALA A 163 12.90 -16.22 -1.23
C ALA A 163 12.59 -14.86 -1.86
N LEU A 164 11.38 -14.32 -1.65
CA LEU A 164 10.97 -13.00 -2.14
C LEU A 164 11.76 -11.87 -1.49
N VAL A 165 12.07 -11.95 -0.20
CA VAL A 165 12.88 -10.93 0.50
C VAL A 165 14.38 -11.15 0.27
N ASP A 166 14.82 -12.39 0.10
CA ASP A 166 16.20 -12.72 -0.28
C ASP A 166 16.55 -12.17 -1.66
N ALA A 167 15.57 -12.07 -2.58
CA ALA A 167 15.75 -11.50 -3.91
C ALA A 167 16.14 -10.00 -3.91
N PHE A 168 16.01 -9.29 -2.78
CA PHE A 168 16.56 -7.94 -2.64
C PHE A 168 18.09 -7.91 -2.52
N ASP A 169 18.71 -9.06 -2.20
CA ASP A 169 20.15 -9.24 -2.09
C ASP A 169 20.82 -8.23 -1.14
N TYR A 170 20.18 -7.97 -0.01
CA TYR A 170 20.72 -7.09 1.02
C TYR A 170 21.72 -7.84 1.91
N PRO A 171 22.99 -7.42 1.99
CA PRO A 171 23.94 -8.04 2.90
C PRO A 171 23.60 -7.69 4.36
N ASP A 172 23.86 -8.60 5.29
CA ASP A 172 23.60 -8.44 6.73
C ASP A 172 24.17 -7.12 7.30
N ARG A 173 25.33 -6.67 6.79
CA ARG A 173 25.96 -5.41 7.20
C ARG A 173 25.12 -4.19 6.84
N LEU A 174 24.45 -4.22 5.69
CA LEU A 174 23.55 -3.16 5.25
C LEU A 174 22.22 -3.23 5.99
N LEU A 175 21.69 -4.45 6.17
CA LEU A 175 20.43 -4.68 6.86
C LEU A 175 20.51 -4.29 8.35
N ASN A 176 21.68 -4.49 8.97
CA ASN A 176 22.01 -4.12 10.33
C ASN A 176 20.92 -4.52 11.36
N SER A 177 20.42 -5.76 11.23
CA SER A 177 19.32 -6.28 12.04
C SER A 177 19.67 -7.67 12.57
N CYS A 178 19.61 -7.85 13.88
CA CYS A 178 19.75 -9.17 14.50
C CYS A 178 18.58 -10.10 14.15
N LEU A 179 17.38 -9.56 13.94
CA LEU A 179 16.18 -10.32 13.59
C LEU A 179 16.15 -10.72 12.10
N GLY A 180 16.76 -9.91 11.24
CA GLY A 180 16.73 -10.08 9.79
C GLY A 180 17.94 -10.81 9.21
N ARG A 181 18.78 -11.43 10.05
CA ARG A 181 20.00 -12.11 9.59
C ARG A 181 19.69 -13.19 8.56
N TYR A 182 20.52 -13.27 7.53
CA TYR A 182 20.41 -14.28 6.47
C TYR A 182 20.47 -15.72 7.00
N ASP A 183 21.32 -15.99 8.01
CA ASP A 183 21.48 -17.32 8.59
C ASP A 183 20.34 -17.76 9.52
N GLY A 184 19.40 -16.87 9.84
CA GLY A 184 18.30 -17.14 10.76
C GLY A 184 18.73 -17.35 12.22
N ASN A 185 20.00 -17.13 12.58
CA ASN A 185 20.51 -17.32 13.95
C ASN A 185 20.21 -16.09 14.83
N VAL A 186 18.92 -15.83 15.01
CA VAL A 186 18.40 -14.60 15.61
C VAL A 186 18.73 -14.48 17.10
N TYR A 187 18.56 -15.57 17.86
CA TYR A 187 18.65 -15.51 19.33
C TYR A 187 20.09 -15.27 19.81
N GLU A 188 21.06 -15.95 19.20
CA GLU A 188 22.47 -15.75 19.52
C GLU A 188 22.92 -14.33 19.16
N ALA A 189 22.51 -13.84 17.99
CA ALA A 189 22.83 -12.48 17.56
C ALA A 189 22.24 -11.42 18.51
N LEU A 190 20.99 -11.60 18.97
CA LEU A 190 20.37 -10.71 19.96
C LEU A 190 21.13 -10.74 21.30
N TYR A 191 21.56 -11.92 21.74
CA TYR A 191 22.32 -12.07 22.97
C TYR A 191 23.67 -11.34 22.89
N GLU A 192 24.44 -11.58 21.84
CA GLU A 192 25.73 -10.92 21.63
C GLU A 192 25.57 -9.40 21.42
N TYR A 193 24.54 -8.97 20.70
CA TYR A 193 24.21 -7.55 20.56
C TYR A 193 23.92 -6.91 21.92
N ALA A 194 23.07 -7.53 22.75
CA ALA A 194 22.79 -7.02 24.09
C ALA A 194 24.05 -6.95 24.95
N LYS A 195 24.89 -7.98 24.92
CA LYS A 195 26.16 -8.06 25.66
C LYS A 195 27.16 -6.97 25.24
N SER A 196 27.16 -6.58 23.96
CA SER A 196 28.03 -5.52 23.43
C SER A 196 27.71 -4.12 23.93
N SER A 197 26.55 -3.92 24.57
CA SER A 197 26.13 -2.63 25.12
C SER A 197 27.11 -2.12 26.18
N SER A 198 27.44 -0.83 26.13
CA SER A 198 28.30 -0.18 27.13
C SER A 198 27.73 -0.26 28.55
N LEU A 199 26.41 -0.39 28.69
CA LEU A 199 25.74 -0.56 29.98
C LEU A 199 26.07 -1.90 30.65
N ASN A 200 26.42 -2.91 29.86
CA ASN A 200 26.70 -4.27 30.33
C ASN A 200 28.19 -4.52 30.59
N GLN A 201 29.04 -3.49 30.49
CA GLN A 201 30.47 -3.59 30.80
C GLN A 201 30.73 -3.84 32.30
N HIS A 202 29.81 -3.42 33.16
CA HIS A 202 29.93 -3.56 34.62
C HIS A 202 28.73 -4.36 35.15
N GLN A 203 29.00 -5.36 36.00
CA GLN A 203 27.93 -6.14 36.65
C GLN A 203 27.01 -5.25 37.51
N VAL A 204 27.57 -4.20 38.12
CA VAL A 204 26.84 -3.15 38.82
C VAL A 204 27.28 -1.80 38.26
N HIS A 205 26.36 -1.06 37.65
CA HIS A 205 26.66 0.25 37.07
C HIS A 205 27.06 1.26 38.16
N PRO A 206 28.07 2.14 37.95
CA PRO A 206 28.51 3.12 38.96
C PRO A 206 27.39 4.01 39.53
N SER A 207 26.38 4.32 38.72
CA SER A 207 25.17 5.04 39.14
C SER A 207 24.42 4.38 40.30
N PHE A 208 24.53 3.07 40.48
CA PHE A 208 23.96 2.38 41.63
C PHE A 208 24.54 2.90 42.94
N HIS A 209 25.87 2.97 43.04
CA HIS A 209 26.55 3.45 44.25
C HIS A 209 26.29 4.92 44.51
N LYS A 210 26.17 5.72 43.45
CA LYS A 210 25.95 7.16 43.56
C LYS A 210 24.52 7.55 43.93
N TYR A 211 23.51 6.86 43.40
CA TYR A 211 22.11 7.29 43.51
C TYR A 211 21.20 6.25 44.16
N VAL A 212 21.28 4.99 43.74
CA VAL A 212 20.33 3.96 44.17
C VAL A 212 20.63 3.45 45.58
N LYS A 213 21.90 3.21 45.90
CA LYS A 213 22.32 2.70 47.20
C LYS A 213 22.00 3.69 48.35
N PRO A 214 22.38 4.98 48.27
CA PRO A 214 22.03 5.95 49.32
C PRO A 214 20.51 6.08 49.51
N MET A 215 19.76 6.16 48.40
CA MET A 215 18.29 6.23 48.46
C MET A 215 17.68 5.03 49.20
N ARG A 216 18.16 3.82 48.89
CA ARG A 216 17.66 2.58 49.52
C ARG A 216 18.00 2.51 51.01
N GLU A 217 19.18 3.01 51.40
CA GLU A 217 19.60 3.08 52.80
C GLU A 217 18.79 4.12 53.59
N THR A 218 18.52 5.31 53.02
CA THR A 218 17.64 6.32 53.63
C THR A 218 16.22 5.78 53.82
N LEU A 219 15.63 5.13 52.82
CA LEU A 219 14.29 4.54 52.92
C LEU A 219 14.20 3.46 54.02
N LYS A 220 15.24 2.64 54.19
CA LYS A 220 15.29 1.63 55.25
C LYS A 220 15.37 2.24 56.65
N SER A 221 16.00 3.40 56.81
CA SER A 221 16.12 4.08 58.10
C SER A 221 14.82 4.77 58.56
N GLN A 222 13.83 4.88 57.67
CA GLN A 222 12.54 5.53 57.92
C GLN A 222 11.40 4.53 58.23
N LEU A 223 11.70 3.22 58.21
CA LEU A 223 10.79 2.12 58.57
C LEU A 223 11.24 1.52 59.91
#